data_AF-A0A6N2MRV4-F1
#
_entry.id   AF-A0A6N2MRV4-F1
#
_cell.length_a   1.000
_cell.length_b   1.000
_cell.length_c   1.000
_cell.angle_alpha   90.00
_cell.angle_beta   90.00
_cell.angle_gamma   90.00
#
_symmetry.space_group_name_H-M   'P 1'
#
loop_
_entity.id
_entity.type
_entity.pdbx_description
1 polymer ?
#
loop_
_entity_poly.entity_id
_entity_poly.type
_entity_poly.pdbx_seq_one_letter_code
_entity_poly.pdbx_strand_id
1 'polypeptide(L)'
;MIKIPYLTALSTYFSYGLLFAFGQFRDFFRKIFDWFHSSNLQGYAPICLGLEDFYIRRLYLRIQDCFGRPISSSPDAWFDVVERYSNDNNKTLTRTTKVSRCLNLGSYNYLGVCCS
;
A
#
# COMPACT_ATOMS: atom_id res chain seq x y z
N MET A 1 6.31 30.50 7.51
CA MET A 1 6.45 29.13 8.06
C MET A 1 5.08 28.67 8.55
N ILE A 2 4.45 27.75 7.82
CA ILE A 2 3.11 27.25 8.16
C ILE A 2 3.24 26.39 9.42
N LYS A 3 2.62 26.81 10.53
CA LYS A 3 2.59 26.01 11.76
C LYS A 3 1.58 24.89 11.56
N ILE A 4 2.06 23.65 11.55
CA ILE A 4 1.20 22.47 11.50
C ILE A 4 0.37 22.48 12.80
N PRO A 5 -0.97 22.43 12.72
CA PRO A 5 -1.79 22.39 13.92
C PRO A 5 -1.46 21.12 14.72
N TYR A 6 -1.28 21.27 16.04
CA TYR A 6 -0.86 20.19 16.94
C TYR A 6 -1.74 18.95 16.83
N LEU A 7 -3.05 19.15 16.65
CA LEU A 7 -4.00 18.05 16.47
C LEU A 7 -3.69 17.21 15.22
N THR A 8 -3.34 17.85 14.11
CA THR A 8 -2.99 17.14 12.87
C THR A 8 -1.74 16.32 13.07
N ALA A 9 -0.66 16.91 13.60
CA ALA A 9 0.58 16.18 13.87
C ALA A 9 0.33 14.97 14.80
N LEU A 10 -0.40 15.17 15.90
CA LEU A 10 -0.74 14.11 16.85
C LEU A 10 -1.55 12.99 16.17
N SER A 11 -2.58 13.34 15.42
CA SER A 11 -3.43 12.36 14.71
C SER A 11 -2.65 11.57 13.67
N THR A 12 -1.70 12.20 12.96
CA THR A 12 -0.83 11.55 11.99
C THR A 12 0.06 10.52 12.67
N TYR A 13 0.78 10.89 13.73
CA TYR A 13 1.62 9.93 14.47
C TYR A 13 0.81 8.80 15.10
N PHE A 14 -0.36 9.11 15.65
CA PHE A 14 -1.27 8.12 16.19
C PHE A 14 -1.74 7.12 15.12
N SER A 15 -2.08 7.61 13.92
CA SER A 15 -2.50 6.74 12.80
C SER A 15 -1.40 5.77 12.37
N TYR A 16 -0.14 6.23 12.29
CA TYR A 16 1.00 5.35 12.01
C TYR A 16 1.21 4.32 13.12
N GLY A 17 1.07 4.74 14.38
CA GLY A 17 1.15 3.84 15.53
C GLY A 17 0.08 2.75 15.51
N LEU A 18 -1.17 3.11 15.18
CA LEU A 18 -2.25 2.15 15.02
C LEU A 18 -1.96 1.11 13.92
N LEU A 19 -1.52 1.54 12.75
CA LEU A 19 -1.18 0.63 11.65
C LEU A 19 -0.12 -0.40 12.09
N PHE A 20 0.90 0.05 12.83
CA PHE A 20 1.94 -0.83 13.34
C PHE A 20 1.39 -1.80 14.41
N ALA A 21 0.60 -1.30 15.37
CA ALA A 21 -0.01 -2.11 16.42
C ALA A 21 -0.92 -3.21 15.83
N PHE A 22 -1.79 -2.87 14.89
CA PHE A 22 -2.63 -3.85 14.18
C PHE A 22 -1.80 -4.85 13.38
N GLY A 23 -0.70 -4.43 12.77
CA GLY A 23 0.22 -5.32 12.08
C GLY A 23 0.82 -6.36 13.03
N GLN A 24 1.31 -5.93 14.19
CA GLN A 24 1.91 -6.80 15.21
C GLN A 24 0.88 -7.77 15.80
N PHE A 25 -0.31 -7.27 16.13
CA PHE A 25 -1.41 -8.10 16.59
C PHE A 25 -1.71 -9.22 15.59
N ARG A 26 -1.79 -8.91 14.29
CA ARG A 26 -2.06 -9.92 13.25
C ARG A 26 -0.91 -10.94 13.09
N ASP A 27 0.34 -10.53 13.27
CA ASP A 27 1.50 -11.45 13.31
C ASP A 27 1.48 -12.36 14.54
N PHE A 28 1.01 -11.85 15.69
CA PHE A 28 0.83 -12.65 16.90
C PHE A 28 -0.18 -13.77 16.69
N PHE A 29 -1.38 -13.50 16.15
CA PHE A 29 -2.34 -14.56 15.82
C PHE A 29 -1.80 -15.55 14.78
N ARG A 30 -1.03 -15.07 13.80
CA ARG A 30 -0.42 -15.97 12.81
C ARG A 30 0.54 -16.94 13.47
N LYS A 31 1.42 -16.45 14.35
CA LYS A 31 2.36 -17.30 15.11
C LYS A 31 1.63 -18.33 15.98
N ILE A 32 0.53 -17.93 16.61
CA ILE A 32 -0.31 -18.85 17.40
C ILE A 32 -0.87 -19.95 16.48
N PHE A 33 -1.48 -19.58 15.35
CA PHE A 33 -2.08 -20.55 14.43
C PHE A 33 -1.05 -21.47 13.76
N ASP A 34 0.10 -20.90 13.33
CA ASP A 34 1.22 -21.62 12.72
C ASP A 34 1.82 -22.63 13.72
N TRP A 35 1.86 -22.30 15.02
CA TRP A 35 2.30 -23.22 16.08
C TRP A 35 1.40 -24.46 16.18
N PHE A 36 0.09 -24.30 15.98
CA PHE A 36 -0.86 -25.42 15.95
C PHE A 36 -0.76 -26.28 14.68
N HIS A 37 -0.22 -25.74 13.58
CA HIS A 37 -0.21 -26.39 12.26
C HIS A 37 1.19 -26.74 11.73
N SER A 38 2.19 -26.87 12.61
CA SER A 38 3.63 -27.05 12.31
C SER A 38 3.94 -27.72 10.96
N SER A 39 4.29 -26.91 9.96
CA SER A 39 4.93 -27.38 8.73
C SER A 39 6.44 -27.18 8.85
N ASN A 40 7.20 -28.27 8.86
CA ASN A 40 8.65 -28.28 8.94
C ASN A 40 9.29 -27.76 7.64
N LEU A 41 9.57 -26.45 7.55
CA LEU A 41 10.60 -25.92 6.64
C LEU A 41 11.82 -25.53 7.47
N GLN A 42 12.69 -26.50 7.73
CA GLN A 42 13.99 -26.29 8.38
C GLN A 42 15.09 -26.11 7.34
N GLY A 43 15.98 -25.12 7.56
CA GLY A 43 17.27 -25.02 6.87
C GLY A 43 17.48 -23.83 5.94
N TYR A 44 16.49 -22.97 5.70
CA TYR A 44 16.66 -21.79 4.85
C TYR A 44 16.96 -20.53 5.65
N ALA A 45 17.96 -19.78 5.21
CA ALA A 45 18.23 -18.45 5.74
C ALA A 45 17.08 -17.49 5.37
N PRO A 46 16.68 -16.58 6.27
CA PRO A 46 15.63 -15.61 5.97
C PRO A 46 16.08 -14.67 4.85
N ILE A 47 15.25 -14.52 3.81
CA ILE A 47 15.54 -13.70 2.62
C ILE A 47 15.53 -12.19 2.97
N CYS A 48 14.73 -11.79 3.95
CA CYS A 48 14.62 -10.41 4.43
C CYS A 48 14.79 -10.34 5.95
N LEU A 49 15.22 -9.18 6.47
CA LEU A 49 15.24 -8.93 7.91
C LEU A 49 13.82 -8.89 8.48
N GLY A 50 13.65 -9.24 9.76
CA GLY A 50 12.32 -9.40 10.36
C GLY A 50 11.42 -8.15 10.28
N LEU A 51 12.00 -6.95 10.37
CA LEU A 51 11.26 -5.69 10.24
C LEU A 51 10.87 -5.39 8.78
N GLU A 52 11.72 -5.73 7.83
CA GLU A 52 11.45 -5.55 6.40
C GLU A 52 10.34 -6.51 5.94
N ASP A 53 10.44 -7.77 6.35
CA ASP A 53 9.40 -8.77 6.09
C ASP A 53 8.05 -8.35 6.69
N PHE A 54 8.06 -7.84 7.92
CA PHE A 54 6.86 -7.26 8.54
C PHE A 54 6.29 -6.10 7.71
N TYR A 55 7.15 -5.15 7.34
CA TYR A 55 6.75 -3.98 6.55
C TYR A 55 6.11 -4.39 5.22
N ILE A 56 6.76 -5.31 4.48
CA ILE A 56 6.25 -5.81 3.21
C ILE A 56 4.88 -6.46 3.42
N ARG A 57 4.78 -7.44 4.33
CA ARG A 57 3.57 -8.25 4.51
C ARG A 57 2.38 -7.48 5.09
N ARG A 58 2.61 -6.49 5.95
CA ARG A 58 1.54 -5.83 6.72
C ARG A 58 1.22 -4.42 6.26
N LEU A 59 2.16 -3.71 5.65
CA LEU A 59 1.96 -2.34 5.16
C LEU A 59 2.01 -2.27 3.64
N TYR A 60 3.16 -2.59 3.04
CA TYR A 60 3.39 -2.35 1.61
C TYR A 60 2.37 -3.07 0.72
N LEU A 61 2.13 -4.37 0.95
CA LEU A 61 1.23 -5.14 0.07
C LEU A 61 -0.21 -4.59 0.04
N ARG A 62 -0.64 -3.90 1.10
CA ARG A 62 -1.97 -3.27 1.16
C ARG A 62 -2.04 -1.96 0.38
N ILE A 63 -0.92 -1.26 0.27
CA ILE A 63 -0.83 0.09 -0.27
C ILE A 63 -0.40 0.06 -1.75
N GLN A 64 0.43 -0.90 -2.15
CA GLN A 64 1.02 -0.97 -3.50
C GLN A 64 -0.02 -0.93 -4.63
N ASP A 65 -1.24 -1.43 -4.41
CA ASP A 65 -2.24 -1.44 -5.46
C ASP A 65 -2.77 -0.03 -5.74
N CYS A 66 -2.76 0.88 -4.77
CA CYS A 66 -3.12 2.27 -4.99
C CYS A 66 -1.94 3.07 -5.59
N PHE A 67 -0.72 2.84 -5.12
CA PHE A 67 0.44 3.68 -5.46
C PHE A 67 1.17 3.21 -6.72
N GLY A 68 1.08 1.93 -7.05
CA GLY A 68 1.77 1.34 -8.19
C GLY A 68 0.85 1.06 -9.38
N ARG A 69 -0.28 1.77 -9.51
CA ARG A 69 -1.19 1.54 -10.64
C ARG A 69 -0.55 1.99 -11.95
N PRO A 70 -0.48 1.12 -12.97
CA PRO A 70 0.12 1.50 -14.23
C PRO A 70 -0.77 2.49 -15.01
N ILE A 71 -0.16 3.55 -15.53
CA ILE A 71 -0.81 4.54 -16.37
C ILE A 71 -0.57 4.16 -17.84
N SER A 72 -1.61 4.23 -18.67
CA SER A 72 -1.55 3.91 -20.10
C SER A 72 -1.77 5.12 -21.02
N SER A 73 -2.00 6.31 -20.46
CA SER A 73 -2.18 7.56 -21.21
C SER A 73 -1.05 8.55 -20.90
N SER A 74 -1.04 9.67 -21.63
CA SER A 74 -0.26 10.84 -21.23
C SER A 74 -0.74 11.40 -19.88
N PRO A 75 0.15 12.05 -19.11
CA PRO A 75 -0.25 12.77 -17.91
C PRO A 75 -1.10 13.98 -18.30
N ASP A 76 -2.33 14.02 -17.82
CA ASP A 76 -3.31 15.11 -18.05
C ASP A 76 -4.28 15.19 -16.85
N ALA A 77 -5.27 16.08 -16.92
CA ALA A 77 -6.41 16.16 -15.99
C ALA A 77 -7.08 14.84 -15.75
N TRP A 78 -7.24 14.10 -16.84
CA TRP A 78 -7.78 12.77 -16.85
C TRP A 78 -6.72 11.85 -17.44
N PHE A 79 -6.45 10.75 -16.74
CA PHE A 79 -5.54 9.74 -17.24
C PHE A 79 -6.15 8.36 -17.10
N ASP A 80 -5.71 7.46 -17.97
CA ASP A 80 -6.19 6.10 -18.02
C ASP A 80 -5.28 5.19 -17.20
N VAL A 81 -5.90 4.44 -16.30
CA VAL A 81 -5.24 3.50 -15.39
C VAL A 81 -5.61 2.09 -15.77
N VAL A 82 -4.61 1.23 -15.91
CA VAL A 82 -4.82 -0.20 -16.19
C VAL A 82 -5.37 -0.90 -14.96
N GLU A 83 -6.51 -1.57 -15.12
CA GLU A 83 -7.14 -2.34 -14.05
C GLU A 83 -6.31 -3.59 -13.73
N ARG A 84 -6.20 -3.88 -12.44
CA ARG A 84 -5.55 -5.09 -11.92
C ARG A 84 -6.44 -5.75 -10.89
N TYR A 85 -6.28 -7.06 -10.77
CA TYR A 85 -6.90 -7.82 -9.69
C TYR A 85 -5.85 -8.67 -8.98
N SER A 86 -6.19 -9.13 -7.78
CA SER A 86 -5.39 -10.04 -6.98
C SER A 86 -6.31 -11.06 -6.32
N ASN A 87 -5.87 -12.31 -6.32
CA ASN A 87 -6.55 -13.41 -5.63
C ASN A 87 -5.82 -13.83 -4.33
N ASP A 88 -4.72 -13.16 -3.99
CA ASP A 88 -3.80 -13.57 -2.93
C ASP A 88 -3.48 -12.43 -1.94
N ASN A 89 -4.45 -11.55 -1.72
CA ASN A 89 -4.33 -10.38 -0.85
C ASN A 89 -3.16 -9.47 -1.27
N ASN A 90 -3.16 -9.13 -2.56
CA ASN A 90 -2.21 -8.28 -3.26
C ASN A 90 -0.78 -8.81 -3.34
N LYS A 91 -0.46 -10.05 -2.99
CA LYS A 91 0.92 -10.54 -3.17
C LYS A 91 1.32 -10.55 -4.64
N THR A 92 0.39 -10.91 -5.52
CA THR A 92 0.53 -10.80 -6.97
C THR A 92 -0.59 -9.94 -7.54
N LEU A 93 -0.24 -9.13 -8.55
CA LEU A 93 -1.16 -8.23 -9.23
C LEU A 93 -1.15 -8.56 -10.72
N THR A 94 -2.25 -9.11 -11.21
CA THR A 94 -2.42 -9.47 -12.63
C THR A 94 -3.11 -8.33 -13.36
N ARG A 95 -2.52 -7.91 -14.48
CA ARG A 95 -3.07 -6.85 -15.33
C ARG A 95 -4.23 -7.37 -16.17
N THR A 96 -5.25 -6.55 -16.30
CA THR A 96 -6.39 -6.78 -17.18
C THR A 96 -6.21 -5.98 -18.47
N THR A 97 -6.99 -6.28 -19.49
CA THR A 97 -7.10 -5.48 -20.73
C THR A 97 -7.96 -4.22 -20.54
N LYS A 98 -8.68 -4.12 -19.41
CA LYS A 98 -9.54 -2.99 -19.09
C LYS A 98 -8.74 -1.79 -18.56
N VAL A 99 -9.18 -0.61 -18.98
CA VAL A 99 -8.65 0.68 -18.52
C VAL A 99 -9.78 1.48 -17.90
N SER A 100 -9.46 2.22 -16.85
CA SER A 100 -10.39 3.11 -16.15
C SER A 100 -9.86 4.53 -16.21
N ARG A 101 -10.71 5.47 -16.63
CA ARG A 101 -10.37 6.89 -16.74
C ARG A 101 -10.54 7.56 -15.38
N CYS A 102 -9.46 8.11 -14.83
CA CYS A 102 -9.42 8.70 -13.49
C CYS A 102 -9.06 10.18 -13.54
N LEU A 103 -9.61 10.96 -12.61
CA LEU A 103 -9.28 12.36 -12.42
C LEU A 103 -7.99 12.49 -11.61
N ASN A 104 -7.09 13.34 -12.08
CA ASN A 104 -5.80 13.61 -11.46
C ASN A 104 -5.92 14.63 -10.33
N LEU A 105 -6.13 14.15 -9.11
CA LEU A 105 -6.22 15.00 -7.92
C LEU A 105 -4.85 15.34 -7.29
N GLY A 106 -3.80 14.60 -7.66
CA GLY A 106 -2.49 14.68 -7.02
C GLY A 106 -1.50 15.64 -7.68
N SER A 107 -1.63 15.84 -8.99
CA SER A 107 -0.75 16.74 -9.75
C SER A 107 -1.48 17.88 -10.47
N TYR A 108 -2.81 17.96 -10.35
CA TYR A 108 -3.53 19.19 -10.67
C TYR A 108 -3.15 20.27 -9.66
N ASN A 109 -2.20 21.09 -10.07
CA ASN A 109 -1.75 22.19 -9.27
C ASN A 109 -2.76 23.34 -9.37
N TYR A 110 -2.97 24.02 -8.24
CA TYR A 110 -3.97 25.06 -7.98
C TYR A 110 -3.79 26.37 -8.80
N LEU A 111 -3.02 26.34 -9.90
CA LEU A 111 -2.73 27.53 -10.69
C LEU A 111 -3.81 27.91 -11.71
N GLY A 112 -4.89 27.13 -11.79
CA GLY A 112 -6.00 27.43 -12.68
C GLY A 112 -5.65 27.16 -14.14
N VAL A 113 -6.48 26.35 -14.79
CA VAL A 113 -6.81 26.44 -16.22
C VAL A 113 -5.67 26.85 -17.16
N CYS A 114 -5.03 25.87 -17.79
CA CYS A 114 -4.45 26.05 -19.12
C CYS A 114 -4.59 24.73 -19.90
N CYS A 115 -5.83 24.31 -20.13
CA CYS A 115 -6.17 23.62 -21.36
C CYS A 115 -7.24 24.47 -22.06
N SER A 116 -6.83 24.93 -23.23
CA SER A 116 -7.54 25.71 -24.25
C SER A 116 -8.85 25.07 -24.70
#